data_AF-A0A6G3LLC7-F1
#
_entry.id   AF-A0A6G3LLC7-F1
#
_cell.length_a   1.000
_cell.length_b   1.000
_cell.length_c   1.000
_cell.angle_alpha   90.00
_cell.angle_beta   90.00
_cell.angle_gamma   90.00
#
_symmetry.space_group_name_H-M   'P 1'
#
loop_
_entity.id
_entity.type
_entity.pdbx_description
1 polymer ?
#
loop_
_entity_poly.entity_id
_entity_poly.type
_entity_poly.pdbx_seq_one_letter_code
_entity_poly.pdbx_strand_id
1 'polypeptide(L)'
;MIGKIVDVNDLGYALVKRLTISSGNAEVEVEVPVRVLQETNFYAVKDRDVEFEVSHEVGDLDKWQIVMSGEVYLKNEKEKLVFSSLGGLRLAIKSEEFYRDLKVGDKIYFKLRSV
;
A
#
# COMPACT_ATOMS: atom_id res chain seq x y z
N MET A 1 7.40 8.29 0.54
CA MET A 1 6.75 8.95 1.70
C MET A 1 7.13 8.18 2.95
N ILE A 2 7.53 8.86 4.03
CA ILE A 2 7.76 8.22 5.33
C ILE A 2 6.44 8.23 6.11
N GLY A 3 6.01 7.07 6.60
CA GLY A 3 4.79 6.89 7.38
C GLY A 3 5.01 5.95 8.55
N LYS A 4 3.96 5.76 9.34
CA LYS A 4 3.94 4.86 10.49
C LYS A 4 2.81 3.85 10.34
N ILE A 5 3.09 2.59 10.65
CA ILE A 5 2.05 1.55 10.72
C ILE A 5 1.18 1.82 11.96
N VAL A 6 -0.08 2.19 11.74
CA VAL A 6 -1.03 2.50 12.82
C VAL A 6 -1.94 1.33 13.17
N ASP A 7 -2.13 0.39 12.24
CA ASP A 7 -2.89 -0.84 12.46
C ASP A 7 -2.35 -2.01 11.64
N VAL A 8 -2.50 -3.22 12.18
CA VAL A 8 -2.15 -4.49 11.54
C VAL A 8 -3.24 -5.49 11.84
N ASN A 9 -3.97 -5.91 10.80
CA ASN A 9 -5.10 -6.84 10.92
C ASN A 9 -4.82 -8.15 10.18
N ASP A 10 -5.02 -9.29 10.85
CA ASP A 10 -4.90 -10.61 10.26
C ASP A 10 -6.19 -11.03 9.56
N LEU A 11 -6.17 -11.08 8.23
CA LEU A 11 -7.25 -11.60 7.41
C LEU A 11 -7.14 -13.13 7.35
N GLY A 12 -7.56 -13.77 8.44
CA GLY A 12 -7.37 -15.21 8.70
C GLY A 12 -7.93 -16.17 7.63
N TYR A 13 -8.79 -15.68 6.72
CA TYR A 13 -9.33 -16.46 5.62
C TYR A 13 -8.38 -16.64 4.43
N ALA A 14 -7.29 -15.86 4.34
CA ALA A 14 -6.44 -15.83 3.14
C ALA A 14 -4.92 -15.84 3.42
N LEU A 15 -4.47 -15.99 4.67
CA LEU A 15 -3.04 -15.80 5.04
C LEU A 15 -2.50 -14.45 4.55
N VAL A 16 -3.30 -13.40 4.70
CA VAL A 16 -2.99 -12.02 4.33
C VAL A 16 -3.06 -11.15 5.58
N LYS A 17 -2.13 -10.21 5.71
CA LYS A 17 -2.20 -9.12 6.68
C LYS A 17 -2.62 -7.84 5.97
N ARG A 18 -3.53 -7.08 6.57
CA ARG A 18 -3.83 -5.72 6.17
C ARG A 18 -3.04 -4.76 7.05
N LEU A 19 -2.28 -3.88 6.42
CA LEU A 19 -1.49 -2.85 7.07
C LEU A 19 -2.14 -1.51 6.82
N THR A 20 -2.35 -0.72 7.88
CA THR A 20 -2.76 0.68 7.75
C THR A 20 -1.57 1.55 8.08
N ILE A 21 -1.15 2.39 7.13
CA ILE A 21 0.00 3.29 7.21
C ILE A 21 -0.51 4.73 7.15
N SER A 22 -0.14 5.53 8.15
CA SER A 22 -0.45 6.97 8.17
C SER A 22 0.81 7.78 7.85
N SER A 23 0.70 8.77 6.97
CA SER A 23 1.79 9.69 6.59
C SER A 23 1.23 11.07 6.27
N GLY A 24 1.38 12.01 7.23
CA GLY A 24 0.85 13.36 7.09
C GLY A 24 -0.67 13.36 6.85
N ASN A 25 -1.09 13.82 5.68
CA ASN A 25 -2.50 13.87 5.27
C ASN A 25 -2.95 12.64 4.45
N ALA A 26 -2.09 11.63 4.29
CA ALA A 26 -2.39 10.41 3.57
C ALA A 26 -2.55 9.22 4.53
N GLU A 27 -3.54 8.38 4.25
CA GLU A 27 -3.72 7.08 4.89
C GLU A 27 -3.76 6.00 3.81
N VAL A 28 -2.99 4.94 3.99
CA VAL A 28 -2.86 3.83 3.05
C VAL A 28 -3.20 2.53 3.77
N GLU A 29 -4.19 1.81 3.25
CA GLU A 29 -4.45 0.43 3.63
C GLU A 29 -3.95 -0.51 2.53
N VAL A 30 -3.05 -1.42 2.86
CA VAL A 30 -2.52 -2.40 1.90
C VAL A 30 -2.61 -3.81 2.45
N GLU A 31 -3.08 -4.72 1.61
CA GLU A 31 -3.07 -6.15 1.89
C GLU A 31 -1.77 -6.79 1.37
N VAL A 32 -1.10 -7.52 2.25
CA VAL A 32 0.17 -8.19 1.96
C VAL A 32 0.09 -9.66 2.40
N PRO A 33 0.43 -10.63 1.54
CA PRO A 33 0.50 -12.03 1.93
C PRO A 33 1.53 -12.24 3.04
N VAL A 34 1.19 -13.05 4.04
CA VAL A 34 2.09 -13.37 5.16
C VAL A 34 3.42 -13.96 4.66
N ARG A 35 3.37 -14.76 3.61
CA ARG A 35 4.57 -15.34 2.97
C ARG A 35 5.52 -14.28 2.41
N VAL A 36 4.99 -13.23 1.78
CA VAL A 36 5.80 -12.12 1.26
C VAL A 36 6.51 -11.41 2.42
N LEU A 37 5.78 -11.10 3.50
CA LEU A 37 6.36 -10.47 4.69
C LEU A 37 7.52 -11.29 5.28
N GLN A 38 7.39 -12.62 5.30
CA GLN A 38 8.42 -13.54 5.78
C GLN A 38 9.64 -13.57 4.85
N GLU A 39 9.43 -13.74 3.55
CA GLU A 39 10.51 -13.83 2.56
C GLU A 39 11.32 -12.52 2.47
N THR A 40 10.68 -11.37 2.70
CA THR A 40 11.34 -10.06 2.66
C THR A 40 11.86 -9.60 4.02
N ASN A 41 11.76 -10.43 5.07
CA ASN A 41 12.07 -10.08 6.47
C ASN A 41 11.42 -8.75 6.92
N PHE A 42 10.19 -8.50 6.47
CA PHE A 42 9.43 -7.31 6.82
C PHE A 42 8.54 -7.61 8.02
N TYR A 43 8.89 -7.07 9.18
CA TYR A 43 8.07 -7.23 10.40
C TYR A 43 6.99 -6.16 10.46
N ALA A 44 5.80 -6.51 10.01
CA ALA A 44 4.62 -5.65 10.07
C ALA A 44 4.07 -5.57 11.50
N VAL A 45 4.55 -4.58 12.27
CA VAL A 45 4.10 -4.31 13.64
C VAL A 45 3.65 -2.86 13.76
N LYS A 46 2.67 -2.62 14.64
CA LYS A 46 2.19 -1.28 14.95
C LYS A 46 3.32 -0.39 15.48
N ASP A 47 3.20 0.90 15.24
CA ASP A 47 4.12 1.97 15.60
C ASP A 47 5.49 1.93 14.91
N ARG A 48 5.69 1.00 13.97
CA ARG A 48 6.89 0.94 13.13
C ARG A 48 6.87 2.01 12.04
N ASP A 49 8.01 2.69 11.89
CA ASP A 49 8.23 3.61 10.79
C ASP A 49 8.58 2.86 9.50
N VAL A 50 7.97 3.28 8.41
CA VAL A 50 8.08 2.67 7.09
C VAL A 50 8.18 3.74 6.02
N GLU A 51 8.82 3.40 4.91
CA GLU A 51 8.77 4.21 3.71
C GLU A 51 7.94 3.50 2.66
N PHE A 52 6.98 4.21 2.06
CA PHE A 52 6.18 3.70 0.96
C PHE A 52 6.13 4.68 -0.21
N GLU A 53 5.89 4.15 -1.41
CA GLU A 53 5.71 4.93 -2.64
C GLU A 53 4.58 4.31 -3.48
N VAL A 54 3.77 5.18 -4.10
CA VAL A 54 2.82 4.79 -5.14
C VAL A 54 3.15 5.59 -6.39
N SER A 55 3.44 4.89 -7.48
CA SER A 55 3.84 5.53 -8.74
C SER A 55 3.38 4.74 -9.96
N HIS A 56 3.31 5.40 -11.12
CA HIS A 56 3.02 4.75 -12.41
C HIS A 56 4.20 3.94 -12.94
N GLU A 57 5.38 4.14 -12.38
CA GLU A 57 6.63 3.55 -12.85
C GLU A 57 7.24 2.63 -11.80
N VAL A 58 7.82 1.54 -12.27
CA VAL A 58 8.48 0.55 -11.41
C VAL A 58 9.70 1.14 -10.69
N GLY A 59 10.45 2.03 -11.35
CA GLY A 59 11.66 2.64 -10.79
C GLY A 59 12.76 1.62 -10.45
N ASP A 60 13.62 1.99 -9.50
CA ASP A 60 14.70 1.15 -8.98
C ASP A 60 14.18 0.22 -7.86
N LEU A 61 14.08 -1.06 -8.16
CA LEU A 61 13.48 -2.08 -7.30
C LEU A 61 14.37 -2.50 -6.12
N ASP A 62 15.69 -2.42 -6.29
CA ASP A 62 16.65 -2.99 -5.32
C ASP A 62 16.65 -2.26 -3.97
N LYS A 63 16.04 -1.06 -3.95
CA LYS A 63 15.90 -0.21 -2.76
C LYS A 63 14.69 -0.57 -1.89
N TRP A 64 13.78 -1.41 -2.38
CA TRP A 64 12.50 -1.71 -1.75
C TRP A 64 12.44 -3.16 -1.27
N GLN A 65 11.83 -3.39 -0.11
CA GLN A 65 11.65 -4.76 0.39
C GLN A 65 10.47 -5.44 -0.29
N ILE A 66 9.39 -4.71 -0.53
CA ILE A 66 8.16 -5.21 -1.11
C ILE A 66 7.76 -4.29 -2.25
N VAL A 67 7.51 -4.87 -3.43
CA VAL A 67 6.95 -4.16 -4.58
C VAL A 67 5.79 -4.97 -5.15
N MET A 68 4.66 -4.31 -5.34
CA MET A 68 3.44 -4.92 -5.88
C MET A 68 2.86 -4.02 -6.96
N SER A 69 2.55 -4.57 -8.12
CA SER A 69 1.89 -3.85 -9.21
C SER A 69 0.40 -4.13 -9.24
N GLY A 70 -0.39 -3.16 -9.67
CA GLY A 70 -1.82 -3.34 -9.84
C GLY A 70 -2.47 -2.27 -10.68
N GLU A 71 -3.80 -2.25 -10.64
CA GLU A 71 -4.61 -1.32 -11.41
C GLU A 71 -5.64 -0.65 -10.51
N VAL A 72 -5.82 0.66 -10.70
CA VAL A 72 -6.87 1.44 -10.03
C VAL A 72 -8.23 1.05 -10.62
N TYR A 73 -9.14 0.53 -9.80
CA TYR A 73 -10.44 0.06 -10.28
C TYR A 73 -11.62 0.91 -9.79
N LEU A 74 -11.44 1.72 -8.74
CA LEU A 74 -12.51 2.53 -8.16
C LEU A 74 -11.96 3.79 -7.48
N LYS A 75 -12.71 4.88 -7.58
CA LYS A 75 -12.46 6.12 -6.86
C LYS A 75 -13.73 6.58 -6.15
N ASN A 76 -13.62 7.02 -4.91
CA ASN A 76 -14.72 7.61 -4.14
C ASN A 76 -14.42 9.10 -3.88
N GLU A 77 -15.21 9.98 -4.48
CA GLU A 77 -15.04 11.43 -4.38
C GLU A 77 -15.33 11.99 -2.99
N LYS A 78 -16.33 11.44 -2.29
CA LYS A 78 -16.75 11.95 -0.97
C LYS A 78 -15.66 11.81 0.08
N GLU A 79 -14.87 10.74 -0.03
CA GLU A 79 -13.83 10.39 0.92
C GLU A 79 -12.41 10.65 0.39
N LYS A 80 -12.28 11.08 -0.88
CA LYS A 80 -11.00 11.24 -1.58
C LYS A 80 -10.16 9.97 -1.51
N LEU A 81 -10.82 8.86 -1.82
CA LEU A 81 -10.29 7.51 -1.65
C LEU A 81 -10.11 6.86 -3.03
N VAL A 82 -8.95 6.24 -3.23
CA VAL A 82 -8.60 5.50 -4.45
C VAL A 82 -8.41 4.04 -4.09
N PHE A 83 -9.06 3.13 -4.82
CA PHE A 83 -8.92 1.70 -4.65
C PHE A 83 -8.22 1.07 -5.85
N SER A 84 -7.27 0.20 -5.56
CA SER A 84 -6.50 -0.53 -6.56
C SER A 84 -6.41 -2.02 -6.21
N SER A 85 -6.33 -2.86 -7.24
CA SER A 85 -6.14 -4.30 -7.11
C SER A 85 -4.71 -4.65 -7.48
N LEU A 86 -3.94 -5.13 -6.50
CA LEU A 86 -2.56 -5.58 -6.65
C LEU A 86 -2.54 -7.10 -6.92
N GLY A 87 -3.22 -7.55 -7.98
CA GLY A 87 -3.35 -8.98 -8.29
C GLY A 87 -4.30 -9.74 -7.36
N GLY A 88 -5.40 -9.10 -6.93
CA GLY A 88 -6.39 -9.67 -6.00
C GLY A 88 -6.19 -9.22 -4.54
N LEU A 89 -5.09 -8.55 -4.23
CA LEU A 89 -4.85 -7.88 -2.95
C LEU A 89 -5.33 -6.43 -3.02
N ARG A 90 -6.00 -5.96 -1.97
CA ARG A 90 -6.55 -4.59 -1.95
C ARG A 90 -5.51 -3.56 -1.52
N LEU A 91 -5.44 -2.46 -2.26
CA LEU A 91 -4.81 -1.21 -1.86
C LEU A 91 -5.87 -0.10 -1.84
N ALA A 92 -5.98 0.62 -0.72
CA ALA A 92 -6.84 1.79 -0.58
C ALA A 92 -6.00 2.98 -0.11
N ILE A 93 -6.13 4.12 -0.80
CA ILE A 93 -5.34 5.32 -0.53
C ILE A 93 -6.30 6.49 -0.32
N LYS A 94 -6.36 7.00 0.91
CA LYS A 94 -7.10 8.20 1.27
C LYS A 94 -6.16 9.40 1.23
N SER A 95 -6.25 10.20 0.18
CA SER A 95 -5.43 11.40 -0.02
C SER A 95 -6.00 12.23 -1.17
N GLU A 96 -6.11 13.55 -0.96
CA GLU A 96 -6.53 14.50 -1.99
C GLU A 96 -5.57 14.51 -3.20
N GLU A 97 -4.27 14.38 -2.95
CA GLU A 97 -3.21 14.37 -3.97
C GLU A 97 -3.36 13.13 -4.88
N PHE A 98 -3.30 11.93 -4.30
CA PHE A 98 -3.48 10.69 -5.06
C PHE A 98 -4.84 10.59 -5.73
N TYR A 99 -5.90 11.14 -5.11
CA TYR A 99 -7.21 11.19 -5.74
C TYR A 99 -7.23 12.07 -6.99
N ARG A 100 -6.45 13.15 -7.07
CA ARG A 100 -6.38 13.98 -8.26
C ARG A 100 -5.53 13.36 -9.36
N ASP A 101 -4.42 12.74 -8.98
CA ASP A 101 -3.41 12.28 -9.92
C ASP A 101 -3.77 10.94 -10.55
N LEU A 102 -4.31 9.98 -9.77
CA LEU A 102 -4.63 8.64 -10.25
C LEU A 102 -6.00 8.58 -10.91
N LYS A 103 -6.14 7.78 -11.98
CA LYS A 103 -7.38 7.54 -12.72
C LYS A 103 -7.73 6.05 -12.72
N VAL A 104 -9.02 5.76 -12.88
CA VAL A 104 -9.48 4.37 -13.07
C VAL A 104 -8.87 3.82 -14.36
N GLY A 105 -8.32 2.61 -14.32
CA GLY A 105 -7.56 1.98 -15.39
C GLY A 105 -6.06 2.24 -15.33
N ASP A 106 -5.58 3.12 -14.44
CA ASP A 106 -4.15 3.37 -14.30
C ASP A 106 -3.44 2.17 -13.69
N LYS A 107 -2.32 1.78 -14.32
CA LYS A 107 -1.35 0.89 -13.71
C LYS A 107 -0.54 1.65 -12.67
N ILE A 108 -0.35 1.02 -11.52
CA ILE A 108 0.41 1.56 -10.40
C ILE A 108 1.33 0.49 -9.80
N TYR A 109 2.38 0.97 -9.14
CA TYR A 109 3.32 0.19 -8.35
C TYR A 109 3.27 0.73 -6.92
N PHE A 110 2.92 -0.14 -5.97
CA PHE A 110 3.07 0.11 -4.55
C PHE A 110 4.39 -0.48 -4.08
N LYS A 111 5.21 0.34 -3.44
CA LYS A 111 6.55 -0.01 -2.95
C LYS A 111 6.60 0.27 -1.46
N LEU A 112 7.23 -0.62 -0.70
CA LEU A 112 7.29 -0.54 0.75
C LEU A 112 8.62 -1.08 1.28
N ARG A 113 9.18 -0.39 2.27
CA ARG A 113 10.33 -0.83 3.05
C ARG A 113 10.26 -0.32 4.48
N SER A 114 10.96 -1.00 5.36
CA SER A 114 11.20 -0.52 6.72
C SER A 114 12.24 0.60 6.69
N VAL A 115 12.08 1.57 7.58
CA VAL A 115 13.12 2.58 7.88
C VAL A 115 14.08 2.03 8.93
#